data_AF-W4S1V2-F1
#
_entry.id   AF-W4S1V2-F1
#
_cell.length_a   1.000
_cell.length_b   1.000
_cell.length_c   1.000
_cell.angle_alpha   90.00
_cell.angle_beta   90.00
_cell.angle_gamma   90.00
#
_symmetry.space_group_name_H-M   'P 1'
#
loop_
_entity.id
_entity.type
_entity.pdbx_description
1 polymer ?
#
loop_
_entity_poly.entity_id
_entity_poly.type
_entity_poly.pdbx_seq_one_letter_code
_entity_poly.pdbx_strand_id
1 'polypeptide(L)'
;MHDPWYDSMADAQACSCWLNCYLREFAIPQRAVDFDYRGLDRPGPRVAEQRWLRIALGDTGALCVRIAYADRLGRCRFASTPFLKSAGQPWQSLDAHALARCLLQALGSTQAVNPELLAQSANSVAITAALLRQAQRTAATGEAMIDAEQSMLWGHALHPTPKSREGVDLAQVLACAPEARAAFQLFWFRIDPRLLRMQGRDVRASLRQLSGSDALYPCHPWEAQRLLDDPLLRTLQARG
;
A
#
# COMPACT_ATOMS: atom_id res chain seq x y z
N MET A 1 -1.05 7.42 -24.83
CA MET A 1 -0.58 8.63 -24.13
C MET A 1 -0.57 8.29 -22.65
N HIS A 2 0.58 8.42 -21.97
CA HIS A 2 0.68 8.16 -20.53
C HIS A 2 -0.16 9.21 -19.82
N ASP A 3 -1.25 8.83 -19.17
CA ASP A 3 -2.04 9.77 -18.38
C ASP A 3 -1.33 9.95 -17.01
N PRO A 4 -0.72 11.12 -16.73
CA PRO A 4 0.00 11.37 -15.48
C PRO A 4 -0.95 11.54 -14.28
N TRP A 5 -2.27 11.59 -14.53
CA TRP A 5 -3.27 11.76 -13.49
C TRP A 5 -3.21 10.67 -12.43
N TYR A 6 -3.12 9.40 -12.85
CA TYR A 6 -3.10 8.26 -11.91
C TYR A 6 -1.83 8.18 -11.08
N ASP A 7 -0.68 8.58 -11.62
CA ASP A 7 0.56 8.67 -10.84
C ASP A 7 0.44 9.77 -9.79
N SER A 8 -0.10 10.92 -10.17
CA SER A 8 -0.34 12.03 -9.24
C SER A 8 -1.31 11.65 -8.12
N MET A 9 -2.36 10.88 -8.43
CA MET A 9 -3.28 10.34 -7.41
C MET A 9 -2.61 9.33 -6.49
N ALA A 10 -1.81 8.42 -7.04
CA ALA A 10 -1.08 7.43 -6.25
C ALA A 10 -0.03 8.08 -5.33
N ASP A 11 0.68 9.08 -5.83
CA ASP A 11 1.64 9.87 -5.05
C ASP A 11 0.96 10.64 -3.90
N ALA A 12 -0.14 11.34 -4.19
CA ALA A 12 -0.91 12.06 -3.18
C ALA A 12 -1.49 11.13 -2.10
N GLN A 13 -1.93 9.92 -2.49
CA GLN A 13 -2.38 8.92 -1.54
C GLN A 13 -1.22 8.41 -0.67
N ALA A 14 -0.05 8.12 -1.27
CA ALA A 14 1.10 7.69 -0.51
C ALA A 14 1.57 8.77 0.48
N CYS A 15 1.59 10.05 0.07
CA CYS A 15 1.80 11.17 0.99
C CYS A 15 0.81 11.16 2.16
N SER A 16 -0.47 10.92 1.87
CA SER A 16 -1.52 10.87 2.89
C SER A 16 -1.33 9.72 3.87
N CYS A 17 -0.91 8.54 3.40
CA CYS A 17 -0.59 7.39 4.24
C CYS A 17 0.60 7.68 5.15
N TRP A 18 1.71 8.16 4.58
CA TRP A 18 2.92 8.52 5.32
C TRP A 18 2.66 9.56 6.40
N LEU A 19 1.96 10.65 6.07
CA LEU A 19 1.63 11.70 7.03
C LEU A 19 0.71 11.17 8.13
N ASN A 20 -0.33 10.42 7.81
CA ASN A 20 -1.24 9.91 8.83
C ASN A 20 -0.58 8.87 9.77
N CYS A 21 0.32 8.02 9.25
CA CYS A 21 1.15 7.15 10.08
C CYS A 21 2.04 7.97 11.02
N TYR A 22 2.80 8.91 10.47
CA TYR A 22 3.74 9.72 11.24
C TYR A 22 3.04 10.59 12.30
N LEU A 23 1.90 11.18 11.94
CA LEU A 23 1.07 11.96 12.87
C LEU A 23 0.65 11.11 14.06
N ARG A 24 0.05 9.94 13.79
CA ARG A 24 -0.47 9.03 14.81
C ARG A 24 0.63 8.50 15.73
N GLU A 25 1.75 8.07 15.16
CA GLU A 25 2.77 7.29 15.87
C GLU A 25 3.84 8.17 16.52
N PHE A 26 4.11 9.37 15.98
CA PHE A 26 5.22 10.21 16.43
C PHE A 26 4.78 11.64 16.75
N ALA A 27 4.22 12.37 15.78
CA ALA A 27 4.03 13.81 15.94
C ALA A 27 3.02 14.16 17.03
N ILE A 28 1.89 13.45 17.12
CA ILE A 28 0.87 13.68 18.15
C ILE A 28 1.38 13.28 19.53
N PRO A 29 1.89 12.04 19.75
CA PRO A 29 2.43 11.66 21.06
C PRO A 29 3.53 12.58 21.58
N GLN A 30 4.40 13.07 20.68
CA GLN A 30 5.51 13.95 21.02
C GLN A 30 5.13 15.45 21.08
N ARG A 31 3.86 15.80 20.82
CA ARG A 31 3.38 17.19 20.74
C ARG A 31 4.16 18.06 19.74
N ALA A 32 4.62 17.44 18.66
CA ALA A 32 5.40 18.08 17.61
C ALA A 32 4.53 18.62 16.46
N VAL A 33 3.20 18.62 16.61
CA VAL A 33 2.26 19.05 15.57
C VAL A 33 1.33 20.18 16.05
N ASP A 34 1.12 21.16 15.18
CA ASP A 34 0.09 22.18 15.27
C ASP A 34 -0.92 21.98 14.12
N PHE A 35 -2.16 21.59 14.43
CA PHE A 35 -3.23 21.34 13.46
C PHE A 35 -3.92 22.62 12.95
N ASP A 36 -3.61 23.78 13.52
CA ASP A 36 -4.18 25.07 13.13
C ASP A 36 -3.09 26.15 13.07
N TYR A 37 -2.02 25.87 12.33
CA TYR A 37 -0.86 26.75 12.24
C TYR A 37 -1.22 28.09 11.57
N ARG A 38 -1.11 29.17 12.36
CA ARG A 38 -1.43 30.55 11.94
C ARG A 38 -0.20 31.43 11.70
N GLY A 39 1.00 30.88 11.81
CA GLY A 39 2.24 31.63 11.61
C GLY A 39 2.45 32.05 10.15
N LEU A 40 3.35 33.03 9.96
CA LEU A 40 3.67 33.59 8.66
C LEU A 40 4.68 32.73 7.87
N ASP A 41 5.49 31.92 8.55
CA ASP A 41 6.44 31.01 7.91
C ASP A 41 5.73 29.77 7.38
N ARG A 42 5.15 29.88 6.18
CA ARG A 42 4.50 28.77 5.48
C ARG A 42 4.51 28.98 3.96
N PRO A 43 4.24 27.93 3.17
CA PRO A 43 4.12 28.07 1.72
C PRO A 43 2.92 28.94 1.31
N GLY A 44 3.16 29.87 0.39
CA GLY A 44 2.13 30.68 -0.25
C GLY A 44 1.45 31.73 0.64
N PRO A 45 0.55 32.55 0.07
CA PRO A 45 -0.12 33.62 0.78
C PRO A 45 -1.16 33.11 1.80
N ARG A 46 -1.58 33.99 2.71
CA ARG A 46 -2.65 33.69 3.66
C ARG A 46 -4.03 33.89 3.04
N VAL A 47 -4.75 32.79 2.88
CA VAL A 47 -6.18 32.78 2.53
C VAL A 47 -6.96 32.35 3.76
N ALA A 48 -7.99 33.11 4.14
CA ALA A 48 -8.68 32.99 5.44
C ALA A 48 -9.30 31.60 5.69
N GLU A 49 -9.78 30.93 4.65
CA GLU A 49 -10.43 29.62 4.75
C GLU A 49 -9.45 28.44 4.77
N GLN A 50 -8.15 28.68 4.56
CA GLN A 50 -7.16 27.61 4.48
C GLN A 50 -6.61 27.26 5.86
N ARG A 51 -6.77 25.99 6.23
CA ARG A 51 -6.21 25.43 7.45
C ARG A 51 -4.88 24.74 7.20
N TRP A 52 -3.87 25.10 7.97
CA TRP A 52 -2.52 24.55 7.85
C TRP A 52 -2.18 23.68 9.05
N LEU A 53 -1.55 22.55 8.76
CA LEU A 53 -0.91 21.68 9.73
C LEU A 53 0.60 21.88 9.62
N ARG A 54 1.27 22.10 10.76
CA ARG A 54 2.74 22.18 10.84
C ARG A 54 3.28 21.09 11.77
N ILE A 55 4.31 20.38 11.31
CA ILE A 55 5.04 19.36 12.08
C ILE A 55 6.48 19.84 12.29
N ALA A 56 6.93 19.88 13.53
CA ALA A 56 8.34 20.07 13.86
C ALA A 56 9.11 18.75 13.68
N LEU A 57 10.20 18.77 12.92
CA LEU A 57 11.04 17.60 12.62
C LEU A 57 12.44 17.71 13.25
N GLY A 58 12.58 18.50 14.33
CA GLY A 58 13.86 18.79 14.98
C GLY A 58 14.85 19.44 14.01
N ASP A 59 16.08 18.92 13.97
CA ASP A 59 17.17 19.44 13.13
C ASP A 59 16.89 19.30 11.62
N THR A 60 15.96 18.41 11.23
CA THR A 60 15.54 18.25 9.83
C THR A 60 14.74 19.46 9.32
N GLY A 61 14.13 20.22 10.24
CA GLY A 61 13.36 21.43 9.94
C GLY A 61 11.89 21.30 10.29
N ALA A 62 11.01 21.84 9.43
CA ALA A 62 9.56 21.80 9.63
C ALA A 62 8.82 21.38 8.36
N LEU A 63 7.76 20.60 8.54
CA LEU A 63 6.84 20.23 7.47
C LEU A 63 5.54 21.03 7.60
N CYS A 64 5.02 21.54 6.49
CA CYS A 64 3.73 22.21 6.41
C CYS A 64 2.86 21.57 5.33
N VAL A 65 1.60 21.33 5.64
CA VAL A 65 0.63 20.79 4.68
C VAL A 65 -0.74 21.40 4.96
N ARG A 66 -1.49 21.71 3.91
CA ARG A 66 -2.87 22.19 4.05
C ARG A 66 -3.79 21.01 4.34
N ILE A 67 -4.67 21.17 5.33
CA ILE A 67 -5.64 20.14 5.70
C ILE A 67 -7.06 20.61 5.39
N ALA A 68 -7.87 19.73 4.82
CA ALA A 68 -9.31 19.93 4.68
C ALA A 68 -10.06 19.52 5.96
N TYR A 69 -9.52 18.55 6.69
CA TYR A 69 -10.15 17.99 7.87
C TYR A 69 -9.13 17.26 8.75
N ALA A 70 -9.34 17.27 10.06
CA ALA A 70 -8.65 16.42 11.03
C ALA A 70 -9.70 15.89 12.02
N ASP A 71 -9.71 14.58 12.27
CA ASP A 71 -10.61 13.98 13.26
C ASP A 71 -10.02 14.03 14.67
N ARG A 72 -10.79 13.53 15.65
CA ARG A 72 -10.39 13.52 17.07
C ARG A 72 -9.22 12.57 17.38
N LEU A 73 -8.93 11.63 16.47
CA LEU A 73 -7.80 10.71 16.58
C LEU A 73 -6.57 11.21 15.81
N GLY A 74 -6.65 12.40 15.20
CA GLY A 74 -5.56 13.02 14.47
C GLY A 74 -5.37 12.50 13.04
N ARG A 75 -6.34 11.75 12.49
CA ARG A 75 -6.33 11.41 11.07
C ARG A 75 -6.76 12.62 10.25
N CYS A 76 -5.95 12.96 9.25
CA CYS A 76 -6.16 14.11 8.40
C CYS A 76 -6.58 13.72 6.98
N ARG A 77 -7.39 14.59 6.38
CA ARG A 77 -7.57 14.70 4.93
C ARG A 77 -6.78 15.91 4.45
N PHE A 78 -5.76 15.68 3.63
CA PHE A 78 -4.88 16.73 3.12
C PHE A 78 -5.46 17.39 1.86
N ALA A 79 -5.15 18.68 1.69
CA ALA A 79 -5.64 19.52 0.59
C ALA A 79 -4.49 20.11 -0.24
N SER A 80 -3.25 19.68 -0.01
CA SER A 80 -2.07 20.05 -0.78
C SER A 80 -1.01 18.96 -0.70
N THR A 81 0.01 19.05 -1.54
CA THR A 81 1.31 18.41 -1.29
C THR A 81 1.88 18.89 0.07
N PRO A 82 2.65 18.04 0.78
CA PRO A 82 3.47 18.48 1.90
C PRO A 82 4.65 19.32 1.44
N PHE A 83 5.03 20.30 2.25
CA PHE A 83 6.19 21.16 2.01
C PHE A 83 7.18 21.05 3.16
N LEU A 84 8.47 21.02 2.85
CA LEU A 84 9.57 21.03 3.82
C LEU A 84 10.26 22.39 3.84
N LYS A 85 10.63 22.82 5.05
CA LYS A 85 11.49 23.95 5.33
C LYS A 85 12.69 23.48 6.14
N SER A 86 13.83 23.31 5.46
CA SER A 86 15.11 23.08 6.13
C SER A 86 15.80 24.40 6.49
N ALA A 87 16.76 24.35 7.41
CA ALA A 87 17.49 25.52 7.87
C ALA A 87 18.11 26.30 6.70
N GLY A 88 17.80 27.61 6.60
CA GLY A 88 18.32 28.49 5.56
C GLY A 88 17.78 28.26 4.14
N GLN A 89 16.90 27.27 3.92
CA GLN A 89 16.36 26.94 2.60
C GLN A 89 14.93 27.48 2.42
N PRO A 90 14.45 27.76 1.20
CA PRO A 90 13.04 28.07 0.95
C PRO A 90 12.15 26.84 1.18
N TRP A 91 10.83 27.06 1.21
CA TRP A 91 9.86 25.96 1.23
C TRP A 91 9.93 25.15 -0.07
N GLN A 92 9.99 23.83 0.03
CA GLN A 92 10.03 22.91 -1.11
C GLN A 92 8.88 21.92 -1.02
N SER A 93 8.13 21.71 -2.11
CA SER A 93 7.10 20.66 -2.18
C SER A 93 7.76 19.29 -2.22
N LEU A 94 7.14 18.30 -1.59
CA LEU A 94 7.62 16.92 -1.58
C LEU A 94 6.62 16.00 -2.30
N ASP A 95 7.17 15.10 -3.10
CA ASP A 95 6.48 13.89 -3.53
C ASP A 95 6.53 12.82 -2.41
N ALA A 96 5.89 11.67 -2.63
CA ALA A 96 5.86 10.60 -1.64
C ALA A 96 7.24 10.04 -1.29
N HIS A 97 8.17 9.99 -2.26
CA HIS A 97 9.52 9.47 -2.02
C HIS A 97 10.33 10.42 -1.14
N ALA A 98 10.34 11.71 -1.48
CA ALA A 98 11.04 12.74 -0.72
C ALA A 98 10.43 12.90 0.69
N LEU A 99 9.11 12.79 0.81
CA LEU A 99 8.42 12.77 2.11
C LEU A 99 8.83 11.58 2.96
N ALA A 100 8.77 10.35 2.42
CA ALA A 100 9.15 9.14 3.14
C ALA A 100 10.60 9.25 3.66
N ARG A 101 11.52 9.70 2.80
CA ARG A 101 12.91 9.95 3.18
C ARG A 101 13.04 10.96 4.30
N CYS A 102 12.37 12.11 4.19
CA CYS A 102 12.40 13.18 5.17
C CYS A 102 11.89 12.70 6.54
N LEU A 103 10.76 12.00 6.58
CA LEU A 103 10.18 11.49 7.82
C LEU A 103 11.08 10.42 8.45
N LEU A 104 11.63 9.50 7.66
CA LEU A 104 12.56 8.48 8.17
C LEU A 104 13.86 9.11 8.70
N GLN A 105 14.37 10.16 8.06
CA GLN A 105 15.51 10.92 8.57
C GLN A 105 15.19 11.60 9.91
N ALA A 106 14.00 12.20 10.05
CA ALA A 106 13.57 12.84 11.28
C ALA A 106 13.43 11.88 12.46
N LEU A 107 13.17 10.59 12.21
CA LEU A 107 13.11 9.55 13.25
C LEU A 107 14.48 9.11 13.78
N GLY A 108 15.58 9.58 13.20
CA GLY A 108 16.91 9.46 13.81
C GLY A 108 17.43 8.03 13.99
N SER A 109 17.02 7.07 13.15
CA SER A 109 17.65 5.74 13.22
C SER A 109 19.13 5.87 12.88
N THR A 110 19.99 5.39 13.77
CA THR A 110 21.44 5.26 13.60
C THR A 110 21.85 4.35 12.44
N GLN A 111 20.88 3.72 11.77
CA GLN A 111 21.03 3.06 10.48
C GLN A 111 20.58 4.01 9.37
N ALA A 112 21.37 4.10 8.30
CA ALA A 112 21.02 4.80 7.07
C ALA A 112 19.55 4.55 6.71
N VAL A 113 18.83 5.61 6.33
CA VAL A 113 17.42 5.61 5.91
C VAL A 113 16.97 4.23 5.41
N ASN A 114 16.01 3.59 6.11
CA ASN A 114 15.57 2.21 5.82
C ASN A 114 15.29 2.03 4.30
N PRO A 115 16.22 1.42 3.55
CA PRO A 115 16.14 1.41 2.08
C PRO A 115 15.04 0.46 1.60
N GLU A 116 14.78 -0.61 2.36
CA GLU A 116 13.69 -1.55 2.11
C GLU A 116 12.34 -0.83 2.20
N LEU A 117 12.10 -0.06 3.28
CA LEU A 117 10.84 0.66 3.43
C LEU A 117 10.63 1.74 2.35
N LEU A 118 11.71 2.38 1.88
CA LEU A 118 11.64 3.29 0.74
C LEU A 118 11.28 2.55 -0.56
N ALA A 119 11.87 1.38 -0.80
CA ALA A 119 11.57 0.54 -1.95
C ALA A 119 10.12 0.05 -1.90
N GLN A 120 9.63 -0.37 -0.72
CA GLN A 120 8.22 -0.71 -0.49
C GLN A 120 7.29 0.47 -0.76
N SER A 121 7.69 1.68 -0.38
CA SER A 121 6.90 2.89 -0.66
C SER A 121 6.81 3.16 -2.15
N ALA A 122 7.93 3.13 -2.87
CA ALA A 122 7.95 3.31 -4.32
C ALA A 122 7.12 2.21 -5.03
N ASN A 123 7.27 0.97 -4.60
CA ASN A 123 6.50 -0.17 -5.10
C ASN A 123 4.99 -0.01 -4.84
N SER A 124 4.60 0.44 -3.64
CA SER A 124 3.21 0.72 -3.30
C SER A 124 2.60 1.83 -4.18
N VAL A 125 3.36 2.89 -4.49
CA VAL A 125 2.93 3.96 -5.42
C VAL A 125 2.73 3.39 -6.83
N ALA A 126 3.71 2.66 -7.36
CA ALA A 126 3.65 2.09 -8.70
C ALA A 126 2.46 1.14 -8.88
N ILE A 127 2.22 0.26 -7.90
CA ILE A 127 1.09 -0.67 -7.94
C ILE A 127 -0.23 0.09 -7.83
N THR A 128 -0.34 1.08 -6.94
CA THR A 128 -1.56 1.90 -6.81
C THR A 128 -1.89 2.62 -8.12
N ALA A 129 -0.90 3.22 -8.78
CA ALA A 129 -1.09 3.88 -10.07
C ALA A 129 -1.57 2.90 -11.16
N ALA A 130 -1.00 1.68 -11.20
CA ALA A 130 -1.43 0.64 -12.13
C ALA A 130 -2.87 0.16 -11.86
N LEU A 131 -3.23 -0.05 -10.58
CA LEU A 131 -4.57 -0.47 -10.18
C LEU A 131 -5.63 0.59 -10.50
N LEU A 132 -5.34 1.87 -10.28
CA LEU A 132 -6.27 2.95 -10.63
C LEU A 132 -6.55 3.00 -12.15
N ARG A 133 -5.51 2.80 -12.98
CA ARG A 133 -5.67 2.70 -14.44
C ARG A 133 -6.53 1.51 -14.84
N GLN A 134 -6.38 0.38 -14.16
CA GLN A 134 -7.12 -0.84 -14.45
C GLN A 134 -8.58 -0.74 -14.00
N ALA A 135 -8.84 -0.21 -12.80
CA ALA A 135 -10.18 -0.02 -12.27
C ALA A 135 -11.08 0.85 -13.16
N GLN A 136 -10.50 1.77 -13.92
CA GLN A 136 -11.21 2.60 -14.90
C GLN A 136 -11.62 1.85 -16.18
N ARG A 137 -10.96 0.74 -16.50
CA ARG A 137 -11.22 -0.05 -17.72
C ARG A 137 -12.17 -1.22 -17.47
N THR A 138 -12.30 -1.65 -16.21
CA THR A 138 -13.03 -2.87 -15.87
C THR A 138 -14.31 -2.53 -15.10
N ALA A 139 -15.44 -2.99 -15.63
CA ALA A 139 -16.75 -2.78 -15.01
C ALA A 139 -16.93 -3.59 -13.72
N ALA A 140 -17.86 -3.12 -12.89
CA ALA A 140 -18.35 -3.87 -11.74
C ALA A 140 -19.02 -5.18 -12.19
N THR A 141 -18.90 -6.21 -11.36
CA THR A 141 -19.51 -7.52 -11.60
C THR A 141 -21.01 -7.49 -11.36
N GLY A 142 -21.49 -6.57 -10.52
CA GLY A 142 -22.88 -6.52 -10.04
C GLY A 142 -23.10 -7.36 -8.78
N GLU A 143 -22.11 -8.19 -8.39
CA GLU A 143 -22.13 -8.95 -7.16
C GLU A 143 -21.55 -8.13 -6.00
N ALA A 144 -22.42 -7.68 -5.09
CA ALA A 144 -22.06 -6.73 -4.05
C ALA A 144 -20.86 -7.16 -3.19
N MET A 145 -20.74 -8.44 -2.86
CA MET A 145 -19.62 -8.96 -2.08
C MET A 145 -18.30 -8.88 -2.88
N ILE A 146 -18.30 -9.36 -4.13
CA ILE A 146 -17.12 -9.33 -5.00
C ILE A 146 -16.70 -7.89 -5.27
N ASP A 147 -17.66 -7.03 -5.62
CA ASP A 147 -17.38 -5.63 -5.90
C ASP A 147 -16.85 -4.89 -4.67
N ALA A 148 -17.32 -5.20 -3.46
CA ALA A 148 -16.79 -4.63 -2.23
C ALA A 148 -15.32 -5.03 -1.99
N GLU A 149 -14.99 -6.33 -2.10
CA GLU A 149 -13.62 -6.83 -1.97
C GLU A 149 -12.67 -6.21 -3.01
N GLN A 150 -13.12 -6.10 -4.26
CA GLN A 150 -12.33 -5.54 -5.36
C GLN A 150 -12.20 -4.01 -5.32
N SER A 151 -13.01 -3.30 -4.52
CA SER A 151 -13.02 -1.84 -4.48
C SER A 151 -11.97 -1.23 -3.53
N MET A 152 -11.21 -2.04 -2.80
CA MET A 152 -10.22 -1.54 -1.82
C MET A 152 -8.92 -1.04 -2.47
N LEU A 153 -8.99 -0.11 -3.43
CA LEU A 153 -7.84 0.38 -4.22
C LEU A 153 -6.75 1.06 -3.39
N TRP A 154 -7.13 1.69 -2.29
CA TRP A 154 -6.22 2.52 -1.47
C TRP A 154 -5.54 1.77 -0.33
N GLY A 155 -6.07 0.59 0.02
CA GLY A 155 -5.53 -0.25 1.09
C GLY A 155 -5.67 0.38 2.47
N HIS A 156 -4.81 -0.01 3.41
CA HIS A 156 -4.87 0.47 4.79
C HIS A 156 -4.47 1.95 4.88
N ALA A 157 -5.41 2.82 5.31
CA ALA A 157 -5.20 4.27 5.40
C ALA A 157 -4.18 4.75 6.47
N LEU A 158 -3.63 3.83 7.26
CA LEU A 158 -2.71 4.10 8.39
C LEU A 158 -1.54 3.11 8.35
N HIS A 159 -1.12 2.73 7.14
CA HIS A 159 0.11 2.01 6.87
C HIS A 159 0.89 2.79 5.80
N PRO A 160 2.22 2.96 5.90
CA PRO A 160 2.98 3.80 4.97
C PRO A 160 3.02 3.24 3.54
N THR A 161 2.98 1.90 3.40
CA THR A 161 3.15 1.20 2.11
C THR A 161 2.02 0.19 1.85
N PRO A 162 0.73 0.58 1.93
CA PRO A 162 -0.40 -0.33 2.06
C PRO A 162 -0.66 -1.23 0.85
N LYS A 163 -0.03 -0.91 -0.28
CA LYS A 163 -0.13 -1.65 -1.55
C LYS A 163 1.21 -2.21 -2.01
N SER A 164 2.23 -2.24 -1.15
CA SER A 164 3.50 -2.87 -1.49
C SER A 164 3.33 -4.38 -1.62
N ARG A 165 3.93 -4.92 -2.68
CA ARG A 165 4.17 -6.35 -2.93
C ARG A 165 5.60 -6.49 -3.43
N GLU A 166 6.53 -5.86 -2.71
CA GLU A 166 7.96 -5.91 -3.04
C GLU A 166 8.42 -7.37 -3.19
N GLY A 167 9.25 -7.62 -4.21
CA GLY A 167 9.67 -8.98 -4.58
C GLY A 167 8.72 -9.69 -5.55
N VAL A 168 7.58 -9.10 -5.91
CA VAL A 168 6.68 -9.61 -6.95
C VAL A 168 6.65 -8.65 -8.13
N ASP A 169 6.78 -9.17 -9.34
CA ASP A 169 6.70 -8.37 -10.56
C ASP A 169 5.31 -7.73 -10.70
N LEU A 170 5.24 -6.51 -11.23
CA LEU A 170 3.98 -5.77 -11.36
C LEU A 170 2.95 -6.54 -12.20
N ALA A 171 3.37 -7.19 -13.28
CA ALA A 171 2.44 -7.96 -14.11
C ALA A 171 1.84 -9.15 -13.34
N GLN A 172 2.65 -9.81 -12.50
CA GLN A 172 2.18 -10.89 -11.64
C GLN A 172 1.23 -10.38 -10.55
N VAL A 173 1.50 -9.21 -9.96
CA VAL A 173 0.58 -8.57 -9.02
C VAL A 173 -0.77 -8.33 -9.70
N LEU A 174 -0.79 -7.70 -10.88
CA LEU A 174 -2.04 -7.37 -11.57
C LEU A 174 -2.80 -8.62 -12.05
N ALA A 175 -2.10 -9.72 -12.35
CA ALA A 175 -2.73 -10.98 -12.74
C ALA A 175 -3.52 -11.65 -11.61
N CYS A 176 -3.26 -11.29 -10.35
CA CYS A 176 -3.87 -11.95 -9.20
C CYS A 176 -4.49 -11.00 -8.18
N ALA A 177 -4.32 -9.68 -8.32
CA ALA A 177 -4.85 -8.70 -7.38
C ALA A 177 -6.37 -8.56 -7.47
N PRO A 178 -7.12 -8.58 -6.35
CA PRO A 178 -8.55 -8.32 -6.37
C PRO A 178 -8.87 -6.90 -6.88
N GLU A 179 -8.02 -5.91 -6.58
CA GLU A 179 -8.17 -4.53 -7.04
C GLU A 179 -8.05 -4.38 -8.56
N ALA A 180 -7.37 -5.33 -9.21
CA ALA A 180 -7.29 -5.45 -10.66
C ALA A 180 -8.54 -6.12 -11.27
N ARG A 181 -9.50 -6.53 -10.41
CA ARG A 181 -10.64 -7.38 -10.76
C ARG A 181 -10.20 -8.65 -11.48
N ALA A 182 -9.04 -9.18 -11.08
CA ALA A 182 -8.44 -10.34 -11.71
C ALA A 182 -9.32 -11.58 -11.51
N ALA A 183 -9.44 -12.38 -12.56
CA ALA A 183 -10.03 -13.70 -12.53
C ALA A 183 -9.05 -14.67 -13.16
N PHE A 184 -8.72 -15.75 -12.46
CA PHE A 184 -7.76 -16.75 -12.90
C PHE A 184 -8.21 -18.13 -12.48
N GLN A 185 -7.75 -19.14 -13.23
CA GLN A 185 -7.97 -20.53 -12.87
C GLN A 185 -7.00 -20.93 -11.75
N LEU A 186 -7.49 -21.68 -10.78
CA LEU A 186 -6.64 -22.29 -9.77
C LEU A 186 -5.73 -23.35 -10.41
N PHE A 187 -4.53 -23.48 -9.86
CA PHE A 187 -3.68 -24.62 -10.16
C PHE A 187 -4.08 -25.79 -9.26
N TRP A 188 -4.15 -27.01 -9.80
CA TRP A 188 -4.56 -28.18 -9.03
C TRP A 188 -3.45 -29.22 -8.99
N PHE A 189 -2.98 -29.53 -7.80
CA PHE A 189 -2.05 -30.64 -7.58
C PHE A 189 -2.83 -31.92 -7.27
N ARG A 190 -2.46 -33.04 -7.91
CA ARG A 190 -2.89 -34.36 -7.45
C ARG A 190 -1.98 -34.80 -6.32
N ILE A 191 -2.54 -34.99 -5.13
CA ILE A 191 -1.78 -35.31 -3.90
C ILE A 191 -2.13 -36.73 -3.45
N ASP A 192 -1.13 -37.49 -3.00
CA ASP A 192 -1.36 -38.78 -2.34
C ASP A 192 -2.22 -38.57 -1.08
N PRO A 193 -3.37 -39.27 -0.91
CA PRO A 193 -4.22 -39.12 0.27
C PRO A 193 -3.51 -39.27 1.62
N ARG A 194 -2.38 -40.01 1.66
CA ARG A 194 -1.55 -40.18 2.87
C ARG A 194 -0.84 -38.89 3.29
N LEU A 195 -0.60 -37.97 2.37
CA LEU A 195 0.01 -36.66 2.61
C LEU A 195 -1.03 -35.59 2.96
N LEU A 196 -2.31 -35.84 2.68
CA LEU A 196 -3.38 -34.91 3.01
C LEU A 196 -3.61 -34.89 4.53
N ARG A 197 -3.66 -33.68 5.09
CA ARG A 197 -4.10 -33.43 6.47
C ARG A 197 -5.20 -32.38 6.42
N MET A 198 -6.32 -32.67 7.06
CA MET A 198 -7.44 -31.75 7.17
C MET A 198 -7.67 -31.42 8.64
N GLN A 199 -7.93 -30.14 8.92
CA GLN A 199 -8.29 -29.65 10.25
C GLN A 199 -9.63 -28.92 10.14
N GLY A 200 -10.57 -29.23 11.02
CA GLY A 200 -11.92 -28.67 10.99
C GLY A 200 -12.90 -29.48 10.12
N ARG A 201 -13.80 -28.76 9.40
CA ARG A 201 -14.86 -29.37 8.59
C ARG A 201 -14.27 -30.11 7.39
N ASP A 202 -14.80 -31.30 7.09
CA ASP A 202 -14.42 -32.04 5.88
C ASP A 202 -14.87 -31.30 4.62
N VAL A 203 -13.92 -30.93 3.77
CA VAL A 203 -14.12 -30.18 2.53
C VAL A 203 -14.05 -31.05 1.27
N ARG A 204 -13.85 -32.37 1.39
CA ARG A 204 -13.68 -33.27 0.22
C ARG A 204 -14.87 -33.27 -0.73
N ALA A 205 -16.08 -33.11 -0.20
CA ALA A 205 -17.27 -32.96 -1.03
C ALA A 205 -17.19 -31.69 -1.90
N SER A 206 -16.77 -30.57 -1.32
CA SER A 206 -16.56 -29.31 -2.05
C SER A 206 -15.41 -29.42 -3.05
N LEU A 207 -14.31 -30.09 -2.70
CA LEU A 207 -13.20 -30.33 -3.63
C LEU A 207 -13.64 -31.17 -4.84
N ARG A 208 -14.42 -32.25 -4.63
CA ARG A 208 -15.01 -33.03 -5.73
C ARG A 208 -15.94 -32.20 -6.59
N GLN A 209 -16.76 -31.33 -5.99
CA GLN A 209 -17.65 -30.45 -6.74
C GLN A 209 -16.87 -29.47 -7.63
N LEU A 210 -15.75 -28.93 -7.14
CA LEU A 210 -14.96 -27.92 -7.85
C LEU A 210 -13.99 -28.50 -8.89
N SER A 211 -13.47 -29.72 -8.66
CA SER A 211 -12.37 -30.28 -9.44
C SER A 211 -12.65 -31.66 -10.04
N GLY A 212 -13.78 -32.29 -9.71
CA GLY A 212 -14.12 -33.65 -10.12
C GLY A 212 -13.46 -34.76 -9.28
N SER A 213 -12.58 -34.42 -8.33
CA SER A 213 -11.87 -35.40 -7.48
C SER A 213 -11.60 -34.84 -6.08
N ASP A 214 -11.57 -35.69 -5.05
CA ASP A 214 -11.13 -35.32 -3.70
C ASP A 214 -9.61 -35.47 -3.49
N ALA A 215 -8.90 -35.96 -4.51
CA ALA A 215 -7.43 -36.06 -4.52
C ALA A 215 -6.75 -34.81 -5.11
N LEU A 216 -7.52 -33.81 -5.54
CA LEU A 216 -7.02 -32.56 -6.11
C LEU A 216 -6.98 -31.46 -5.04
N TYR A 217 -5.80 -30.90 -4.85
CA TYR A 217 -5.52 -29.81 -3.93
C TYR A 217 -5.38 -28.48 -4.70
N PRO A 218 -6.22 -27.48 -4.39
CA PRO A 218 -6.15 -26.18 -5.06
C PRO A 218 -4.95 -25.38 -4.55
N CYS A 219 -4.27 -24.69 -5.45
CA CYS A 219 -3.18 -23.79 -5.15
C CYS A 219 -3.32 -22.51 -5.99
N HIS A 220 -2.96 -21.39 -5.40
CA HIS A 220 -2.92 -20.13 -6.13
C HIS A 220 -1.86 -20.20 -7.25
N PRO A 221 -2.13 -19.76 -8.48
CA PRO A 221 -1.22 -19.96 -9.61
C PRO A 221 0.16 -19.32 -9.39
N TRP A 222 0.23 -18.17 -8.71
CA TRP A 222 1.51 -17.55 -8.33
C TRP A 222 2.32 -18.42 -7.35
N GLU A 223 1.67 -19.07 -6.38
CA GLU A 223 2.33 -19.95 -5.42
C GLU A 223 2.74 -21.27 -6.08
N ALA A 224 1.90 -21.80 -6.97
CA ALA A 224 2.13 -23.06 -7.66
C ALA A 224 3.45 -23.06 -8.43
N GLN A 225 3.79 -21.96 -9.11
CA GLN A 225 5.06 -21.85 -9.82
C GLN A 225 6.25 -22.00 -8.86
N ARG A 226 6.21 -21.32 -7.71
CA ARG A 226 7.25 -21.41 -6.69
C ARG A 226 7.37 -22.82 -6.10
N LEU A 227 6.24 -23.52 -5.91
CA LEU A 227 6.24 -24.91 -5.45
C LEU A 227 6.82 -25.87 -6.49
N LEU A 228 6.51 -25.70 -7.78
CA LEU A 228 7.05 -26.50 -8.89
C LEU A 228 8.58 -26.32 -9.04
N ASP A 229 9.09 -25.16 -8.65
CA ASP A 229 10.52 -24.87 -8.64
C ASP A 229 11.23 -25.36 -7.37
N ASP A 230 10.49 -25.83 -6.36
CA ASP A 230 11.07 -26.35 -5.12
C ASP A 230 11.74 -27.73 -5.33
N PRO A 231 13.04 -27.88 -4.99
CA PRO A 231 13.75 -29.16 -5.13
C PRO A 231 13.11 -30.33 -4.37
N LEU A 232 12.45 -30.07 -3.23
CA LEU A 232 11.76 -31.09 -2.45
C LEU A 232 10.56 -31.64 -3.24
N LEU A 233 9.75 -30.76 -3.84
CA LEU A 233 8.61 -31.22 -4.62
C LEU A 233 9.07 -32.03 -5.84
N ARG A 234 10.12 -31.59 -6.53
CA ARG A 234 10.71 -32.35 -7.65
C ARG A 234 11.21 -33.73 -7.21
N THR A 235 11.80 -33.82 -6.02
CA THR A 235 12.25 -35.09 -5.43
C THR A 235 11.06 -36.00 -5.10
N LEU A 236 9.97 -35.45 -4.57
CA LEU A 236 8.76 -36.21 -4.28
C LEU A 236 8.10 -36.72 -5.56
N GLN A 237 7.95 -35.86 -6.58
CA GLN A 237 7.39 -36.25 -7.88
C GLN A 237 8.18 -37.38 -8.56
N ALA A 238 9.51 -37.39 -8.43
CA ALA A 238 10.35 -38.46 -8.95
C ALA A 238 10.14 -39.82 -8.26
N ARG A 239 9.54 -39.83 -7.05
CA ARG A 239 9.26 -41.03 -6.27
C ARG A 239 7.83 -41.55 -6.44
N GLY A 240 6.98 -40.86 -7.21
CA GLY A 240 5.55 -41.12 -7.34
C GLY A 240 4.74 -40.62 -6.14
#